data_AF-A0A0P7HAE1-F1
#
_entry.id   AF-A0A0P7HAE1-F1
#
_cell.length_a   1.000
_cell.length_b   1.000
_cell.length_c   1.000
_cell.angle_alpha   90.00
_cell.angle_beta   90.00
_cell.angle_gamma   90.00
#
_symmetry.space_group_name_H-M   'P 1'
#
loop_
_entity.id
_entity.type
_entity.pdbx_description
1 polymer ?
#
loop_
_entity_poly.entity_id
_entity_poly.type
_entity_poly.pdbx_seq_one_letter_code
_entity_poly.pdbx_strand_id
1 'polypeptide(L)'
;MSEKKILEIVGDFVEDYEVMVPYQALEMVGHEVHAACPEKDEGDVVKTAVHDFRGDQTYLETRGHDFGVDVALEEIDPADYDALVVPGGRPRVPAVVRLGDRDGPALLRGGQASGRDLSRPADPRGRRRA
;
A
#
# COMPACT_ATOMS: atom_id res chain seq x y z
N MET A 1 -8.81 22.70 1.60
CA MET A 1 -7.71 21.89 1.05
C MET A 1 -7.90 21.85 -0.46
N SER A 2 -6.84 21.81 -1.27
CA SER A 2 -7.01 21.54 -2.70
C SER A 2 -7.40 20.08 -2.86
N GLU A 3 -8.40 19.82 -3.70
CA GLU A 3 -8.68 18.48 -4.20
C GLU A 3 -7.42 17.90 -4.88
N LYS A 4 -7.25 16.59 -4.75
CA LYS A 4 -6.10 15.84 -5.24
C LYS A 4 -6.58 14.51 -5.78
N LYS A 5 -5.93 14.02 -6.84
CA LYS A 5 -6.23 12.73 -7.43
C LYS A 5 -5.20 11.70 -6.97
N ILE A 6 -5.68 10.60 -6.38
CA ILE A 6 -4.85 9.63 -5.67
C ILE A 6 -5.10 8.25 -6.25
N LEU A 7 -4.01 7.58 -6.63
CA LEU A 7 -4.06 6.20 -7.10
C LEU A 7 -3.77 5.26 -5.94
N GLU A 8 -4.58 4.22 -5.79
CA GLU A 8 -4.34 3.12 -4.86
C GLU A 8 -4.15 1.82 -5.63
N ILE A 9 -2.97 1.21 -5.50
CA ILE A 9 -2.69 -0.06 -6.19
C ILE A 9 -2.97 -1.22 -5.26
N VAL A 10 -4.00 -1.98 -5.60
CA VAL A 10 -4.51 -3.10 -4.79
C VAL A 10 -4.23 -4.44 -5.48
N GLY A 11 -4.48 -5.53 -4.77
CA GLY A 11 -4.33 -6.88 -5.28
C GLY A 11 -4.96 -7.91 -4.35
N ASP A 12 -5.12 -9.15 -4.83
CA ASP A 12 -5.66 -10.22 -3.98
C ASP A 12 -4.76 -10.48 -2.76
N PHE A 13 -5.40 -10.54 -1.59
CA PHE A 13 -4.83 -10.61 -0.24
C PHE A 13 -4.03 -9.36 0.20
N VAL A 14 -4.41 -8.19 -0.31
CA VAL A 14 -4.10 -6.89 0.30
C VAL A 14 -4.64 -6.82 1.74
N GLU A 15 -3.96 -6.12 2.64
CA GLU A 15 -4.43 -6.00 4.04
C GLU A 15 -5.72 -5.14 4.10
N ASP A 16 -6.76 -5.67 4.75
CA ASP A 16 -8.14 -5.13 4.75
C ASP A 16 -8.24 -3.70 5.29
N TYR A 17 -7.52 -3.39 6.36
CA TYR A 17 -7.46 -2.04 6.91
C TYR A 17 -6.54 -1.15 6.11
N GLU A 18 -5.40 -1.66 5.65
CA GLU A 18 -4.47 -0.86 4.87
C GLU A 18 -5.00 -0.46 3.48
N VAL A 19 -6.06 -1.10 2.98
CA VAL A 19 -6.78 -0.67 1.78
C VAL A 19 -8.01 0.19 2.13
N MET A 20 -8.90 -0.28 2.99
CA MET A 20 -10.20 0.37 3.17
C MET A 20 -10.10 1.69 3.96
N VAL A 21 -9.21 1.76 4.96
CA VAL A 21 -9.06 2.95 5.79
C VAL A 21 -8.51 4.14 5.01
N PRO A 22 -7.37 4.03 4.28
CA PRO A 22 -6.89 5.16 3.49
C PRO A 22 -7.86 5.55 2.37
N TYR A 23 -8.43 4.57 1.66
CA TYR A 23 -9.41 4.83 0.60
C TYR A 23 -10.54 5.73 1.09
N GLN A 24 -11.26 5.29 2.13
CA GLN A 24 -12.40 6.04 2.67
C GLN A 24 -12.00 7.35 3.36
N ALA A 25 -10.86 7.37 4.06
CA ALA A 25 -10.41 8.58 4.75
C ALA A 25 -10.05 9.69 3.76
N LEU A 26 -9.40 9.35 2.65
CA LEU A 26 -9.01 10.30 1.61
C LEU A 26 -10.22 10.81 0.84
N GLU A 27 -11.17 9.95 0.49
CA GLU A 27 -12.47 10.36 -0.07
C GLU A 27 -13.21 11.30 0.90
N MET A 28 -13.27 10.96 2.19
CA MET A 28 -13.99 11.73 3.20
C MET A 28 -13.46 13.16 3.36
N VAL A 29 -12.16 13.38 3.16
CA VAL A 29 -11.56 14.73 3.21
C VAL A 29 -11.61 15.48 1.87
N GLY A 30 -12.23 14.89 0.84
CA GLY A 30 -12.51 15.53 -0.44
C GLY A 30 -11.43 15.31 -1.51
N HIS A 31 -10.74 14.18 -1.50
CA HIS A 31 -9.86 13.75 -2.59
C HIS A 31 -10.56 12.75 -3.50
N GLU A 32 -10.18 12.73 -4.79
CA GLU A 32 -10.57 11.69 -5.74
C GLU A 32 -9.59 10.52 -5.57
N VAL A 33 -10.10 9.34 -5.23
CA VAL A 33 -9.30 8.13 -5.03
C VAL A 33 -9.75 7.10 -6.04
N HIS A 34 -8.82 6.46 -6.74
CA HIS A 34 -9.11 5.33 -7.61
C HIS A 34 -8.29 4.12 -7.19
N ALA A 35 -8.96 2.99 -7.01
CA ALA A 35 -8.29 1.71 -6.82
C ALA A 35 -8.13 0.95 -8.14
N ALA A 36 -6.91 0.51 -8.41
CA ALA A 36 -6.60 -0.31 -9.57
C ALA A 36 -5.85 -1.58 -9.15
N CYS A 37 -6.16 -2.70 -9.79
CA CYS A 37 -5.53 -3.98 -9.55
C CYS A 37 -4.86 -4.47 -10.84
N PRO A 38 -3.58 -4.90 -10.80
CA PRO A 38 -3.01 -5.66 -11.90
C PRO A 38 -3.86 -6.91 -12.16
N GLU A 39 -4.16 -7.20 -13.43
CA GLU A 39 -4.93 -8.38 -13.86
C GLU A 39 -6.45 -8.36 -13.55
N LYS A 40 -7.03 -7.21 -13.18
CA LYS A 40 -8.49 -7.04 -13.03
C LYS A 40 -8.99 -5.75 -13.67
N ASP A 41 -10.24 -5.77 -14.08
CA ASP A 41 -10.91 -4.65 -14.75
C ASP A 41 -11.79 -3.83 -13.78
N GLU A 42 -12.30 -2.69 -14.23
CA GLU A 42 -13.30 -1.90 -13.49
C GLU A 42 -14.51 -2.76 -13.11
N GLY A 43 -14.94 -2.66 -11.85
CA GLY A 43 -16.08 -3.40 -11.30
C GLY A 43 -15.75 -4.81 -10.80
N ASP A 44 -14.53 -5.31 -11.03
CA ASP A 44 -14.06 -6.53 -10.38
C ASP A 44 -13.82 -6.30 -8.87
N VAL A 45 -13.61 -7.41 -8.15
CA VAL A 45 -13.30 -7.37 -6.71
C VAL A 45 -12.00 -8.11 -6.39
N VAL A 46 -11.23 -7.57 -5.45
CA VAL A 46 -10.11 -8.27 -4.79
C VAL A 46 -10.54 -8.79 -3.43
N LYS A 47 -9.99 -9.94 -3.05
CA LYS A 47 -10.18 -10.49 -1.69
C LYS A 47 -9.14 -9.85 -0.78
N THR A 48 -9.51 -9.39 0.40
CA THR A 48 -8.54 -8.86 1.37
C THR A 48 -8.14 -9.88 2.44
N ALA A 49 -7.08 -9.57 3.18
CA ALA A 49 -6.58 -10.33 4.31
C ALA A 49 -6.59 -9.46 5.57
N VAL A 50 -7.01 -10.02 6.70
CA VAL A 50 -6.85 -9.38 8.01
C VAL A 50 -5.63 -9.97 8.69
N HIS A 51 -4.66 -9.13 9.04
CA HIS A 51 -3.44 -9.54 9.75
C HIS A 51 -3.54 -9.16 11.24
N ASP A 52 -3.74 -10.17 12.08
CA ASP A 52 -3.98 -9.96 13.52
C ASP A 52 -2.88 -10.62 14.37
N PHE A 53 -2.39 -9.92 15.38
CA PHE A 53 -1.38 -10.42 16.31
C PHE A 53 -2.04 -10.88 17.60
N ARG A 54 -2.09 -12.20 17.81
CA ARG A 54 -2.76 -12.83 18.96
C ARG A 54 -1.82 -13.34 20.06
N GLY A 55 -0.59 -12.86 20.08
CA GLY A 55 0.45 -13.25 21.04
C GLY A 55 1.54 -14.17 20.48
N ASP A 56 1.42 -14.58 19.23
CA ASP A 56 2.44 -15.34 18.51
C ASP A 56 3.57 -14.45 17.94
N GLN A 57 4.68 -15.07 17.52
CA GLN A 57 5.82 -14.36 16.91
C GLN A 57 5.49 -13.73 15.54
N THR A 58 4.39 -14.15 14.91
CA THR A 58 3.92 -13.64 13.61
C THR A 58 2.41 -13.46 13.67
N TYR A 59 1.88 -12.65 12.75
CA TYR A 59 0.45 -12.46 12.59
C TYR A 59 -0.24 -13.74 12.13
N LEU A 60 -1.51 -13.84 12.52
CA LEU A 60 -2.48 -14.79 12.00
C LEU A 60 -3.21 -14.11 10.85
N GLU A 61 -3.46 -14.85 9.77
CA GLU A 61 -4.14 -14.33 8.60
C GLU A 61 -5.53 -14.96 8.48
N THR A 62 -6.56 -14.11 8.35
CA THR A 62 -7.93 -14.51 8.04
C THR A 62 -8.45 -13.77 6.83
N ARG A 63 -9.43 -14.31 6.11
CA ARG A 63 -10.08 -13.62 4.99
C ARG A 63 -10.82 -12.37 5.50
N GLY A 64 -10.60 -11.23 4.86
CA GLY A 64 -11.31 -9.98 5.12
C GLY A 64 -12.51 -9.78 4.17
N HIS A 65 -12.83 -8.52 3.90
CA HIS A 65 -13.91 -8.13 2.99
C HIS A 65 -13.50 -8.32 1.52
N ASP A 66 -14.49 -8.28 0.61
CA ASP A 66 -14.21 -8.10 -0.81
C ASP A 66 -14.14 -6.57 -1.07
N PHE A 67 -13.12 -6.13 -1.80
CA PHE A 67 -12.86 -4.72 -2.10
C PHE A 67 -12.97 -4.48 -3.61
N GLY A 68 -13.66 -3.43 -4.04
CA GLY A 68 -13.93 -3.14 -5.45
C GLY A 68 -12.73 -2.52 -6.18
N VAL A 69 -12.64 -2.77 -7.48
CA VAL A 69 -11.69 -2.11 -8.39
C VAL A 69 -12.45 -1.02 -9.15
N ASP A 70 -11.97 0.21 -9.09
CA ASP A 70 -12.65 1.38 -9.67
C ASP A 70 -12.24 1.64 -11.12
N VAL A 71 -11.01 1.27 -11.49
CA VAL A 71 -10.47 1.55 -12.83
C VAL A 71 -9.49 0.46 -13.27
N ALA A 72 -9.53 0.11 -14.55
CA ALA A 72 -8.56 -0.82 -15.12
C ALA A 72 -7.18 -0.17 -15.16
N LEU A 73 -6.14 -0.94 -14.81
CA LEU A 73 -4.77 -0.41 -14.76
C LEU A 73 -4.27 0.13 -16.11
N GLU A 74 -4.80 -0.42 -17.21
CA GLU A 74 -4.45 -0.03 -18.58
C GLU A 74 -5.00 1.35 -18.99
N GLU A 75 -6.02 1.84 -18.28
CA GLU A 75 -6.69 3.11 -18.54
C GLU A 75 -6.08 4.28 -17.73
N ILE A 76 -5.11 3.99 -16.86
CA ILE A 76 -4.45 4.96 -16.00
C ILE A 76 -3.26 5.60 -16.71
N ASP A 77 -3.25 6.93 -16.81
CA ASP A 77 -2.03 7.71 -17.00
C ASP A 77 -1.45 8.11 -15.62
N PRO A 78 -0.26 7.63 -15.24
CA PRO A 78 0.37 8.01 -13.97
C PRO A 78 0.59 9.51 -13.78
N ALA A 79 0.65 10.30 -14.86
CA ALA A 79 0.80 11.75 -14.80
C ALA A 79 -0.45 12.49 -14.29
N ASP A 80 -1.62 11.84 -14.31
CA ASP A 80 -2.88 12.42 -13.84
C ASP A 80 -3.03 12.36 -12.31
N TYR A 81 -2.15 11.64 -11.61
CA TYR A 81 -2.26 11.39 -10.18
C TYR A 81 -1.21 12.19 -9.38
N ASP A 82 -1.68 12.88 -8.34
CA ASP A 82 -0.87 13.65 -7.40
C ASP A 82 -0.19 12.78 -6.33
N ALA A 83 -0.70 11.58 -6.08
CA ALA A 83 -0.22 10.68 -5.04
C ALA A 83 -0.45 9.19 -5.38
N LEU A 84 0.35 8.32 -4.77
CA LEU A 84 0.21 6.86 -4.83
C LEU A 84 0.14 6.28 -3.41
N VAL A 85 -0.89 5.50 -3.15
CA VAL A 85 -1.05 4.65 -1.97
C VAL A 85 -0.74 3.21 -2.36
N VAL A 86 0.12 2.56 -1.57
CA VAL A 86 0.45 1.14 -1.73
C VAL A 86 0.18 0.45 -0.39
N PRO A 87 -1.01 -0.16 -0.24
CA PRO A 87 -1.33 -0.95 0.94
C PRO A 87 -0.38 -2.14 1.11
N GLY A 88 -0.20 -2.56 2.35
CA GLY A 88 0.56 -3.75 2.71
C GLY A 88 -0.23 -5.05 2.52
N GLY A 89 0.07 -6.02 3.38
CA GLY A 89 -0.48 -7.37 3.27
C GLY A 89 0.35 -8.28 2.37
N ARG A 90 -0.32 -9.13 1.59
CA ARG A 90 0.32 -10.06 0.63
C ARG A 90 -0.19 -9.88 -0.82
N PRO A 91 -0.46 -8.65 -1.30
CA PRO A 91 -0.98 -8.48 -2.62
C PRO A 91 0.07 -8.89 -3.65
N ARG A 92 -0.36 -9.64 -4.68
CA ARG A 92 0.49 -9.94 -5.84
C ARG A 92 0.47 -8.77 -6.81
N VAL A 93 1.13 -7.70 -6.43
CA VAL A 93 1.39 -6.57 -7.33
C VAL A 93 2.83 -6.73 -7.86
N PRO A 94 3.07 -6.67 -9.18
CA PRO A 94 4.43 -6.64 -9.71
C PRO A 94 5.21 -5.50 -9.04
N ALA A 95 6.43 -5.78 -8.57
CA ALA A 95 7.28 -4.83 -7.82
C ALA A 95 7.75 -3.58 -8.64
N VAL A 96 7.10 -3.32 -9.78
CA VAL A 96 7.47 -2.36 -10.82
C VAL A 96 6.56 -1.12 -10.85
N VAL A 97 5.67 -0.91 -9.88
CA VAL A 97 5.01 0.42 -9.77
C VAL A 97 5.97 1.41 -9.12
N ARG A 98 6.83 2.01 -9.94
CA ARG A 98 7.61 3.22 -9.61
C ARG A 98 7.06 4.37 -10.42
N LEU A 99 6.47 5.36 -9.74
CA LEU A 99 6.28 6.68 -10.32
C LEU A 99 7.65 7.37 -10.43
N GLY A 100 7.87 8.04 -11.57
CA GLY A 100 9.17 8.48 -12.10
C GLY A 100 9.93 9.52 -11.28
N ASP A 101 11.17 9.76 -11.74
CA ASP A 101 12.26 10.45 -11.05
C ASP A 101 11.99 11.90 -10.60
N ARG A 102 12.53 12.20 -9.41
CA ARG A 102 12.94 13.49 -8.81
C ARG A 102 11.92 14.58 -8.50
N ASP A 103 10.72 14.58 -9.09
CA ASP A 103 9.62 15.47 -8.70
C ASP A 103 8.26 14.74 -8.58
N GLY A 104 8.30 13.40 -8.53
CA GLY A 104 7.12 12.54 -8.51
C GLY A 104 6.37 12.46 -7.16
N PRO A 105 5.14 11.92 -7.18
CA PRO A 105 4.21 11.91 -6.05
C PRO A 105 4.80 11.29 -4.79
N ALA A 106 4.45 11.87 -3.63
CA ALA A 106 4.84 11.35 -2.33
C ALA A 106 4.24 9.95 -2.14
N LEU A 107 5.09 8.92 -2.06
CA LEU A 107 4.67 7.58 -1.69
C LEU A 107 4.21 7.57 -0.23
N LEU A 108 2.90 7.49 -0.01
CA LEU A 108 2.34 7.24 1.32
C LEU A 108 2.41 5.74 1.58
N ARG A 109 3.46 5.30 2.29
CA ARG A 109 3.49 3.95 2.84
C ARG A 109 2.65 3.90 4.12
N GLY A 110 1.60 3.09 4.12
CA GLY A 110 0.95 2.63 5.34
C GLY A 110 2.00 2.07 6.31
N GLY A 111 1.97 2.53 7.56
CA GLY A 111 3.06 2.38 8.50
C GLY A 111 3.36 0.95 8.93
N GLN A 112 4.56 0.47 8.58
CA GLN A 112 5.42 -0.35 9.44
C GLN A 112 6.82 0.28 9.46
N ALA A 113 6.93 1.47 10.03
CA ALA A 113 8.22 2.05 10.39
C ALA A 113 8.57 1.66 11.84
N SER A 114 8.90 0.39 12.08
CA SER A 114 9.77 0.05 13.22
C SER A 114 11.22 0.09 12.74
N GLY A 115 11.74 1.31 12.63
CA GLY A 115 13.16 1.55 12.40
C GLY A 115 13.99 1.11 13.59
N ARG A 116 14.48 -0.14 13.56
CA ARG A 116 15.80 -0.55 14.04
C ARG A 116 16.07 -1.97 13.54
N ASP A 117 17.00 -2.10 12.59
CA ASP A 117 17.64 -3.38 12.29
C ASP A 117 18.41 -3.84 13.54
N LEU A 118 17.77 -4.68 14.35
CA LEU A 118 18.34 -5.33 15.54
C LEU A 118 19.12 -6.62 15.19
N SER A 119 19.29 -6.95 13.91
CA SER A 119 19.96 -8.19 13.51
C SER A 119 21.50 -8.10 13.55
N ARG A 120 22.06 -6.90 13.76
CA ARG A 120 23.49 -6.74 14.02
C ARG A 120 23.75 -6.64 15.52
N PRO A 121 24.46 -7.59 16.15
CA PRO A 121 24.94 -7.38 17.51
C PRO A 121 25.86 -6.15 17.51
N ALA A 122 25.59 -5.22 18.44
CA ALA A 122 26.47 -4.09 18.67
C ALA A 122 27.86 -4.64 19.04
N ASP A 123 28.89 -4.30 18.26
CA ASP A 123 30.28 -4.55 18.65
C ASP A 123 30.56 -3.76 19.95
N PRO A 124 30.82 -4.42 21.08
CA PRO A 124 31.03 -3.74 22.35
C PRO A 124 32.33 -2.92 22.39
N ARG A 125 33.14 -2.91 21.31
CA ARG A 125 34.45 -2.25 21.28
C ARG A 125 34.57 -1.06 20.33
N GLY A 126 33.48 -0.62 19.70
CA GLY A 126 33.43 0.69 19.03
C GLY A 126 34.51 0.94 17.96
N ARG A 127 35.00 -0.09 17.26
CA ARG A 127 35.97 0.10 16.18
C ARG A 127 35.28 0.01 14.82
N ARG A 128 35.14 1.16 14.16
CA ARG A 128 34.86 1.19 12.71
C ARG A 128 36.04 0.53 12.01
N ARG A 129 35.82 -0.62 11.35
CA ARG A 129 36.76 -1.11 10.33
C ARG A 129 36.51 -0.32 9.05
N ALA A 130 37.62 0.14 8.46
CA ALA A 130 37.68 0.80 7.15
C ALA A 130 37.25 -0.16 6.03
#